data_AF-A0A962YI88-F1
#
_entry.id   AF-A0A962YI88-F1
#
_cell.length_a   1.000
_cell.length_b   1.000
_cell.length_c   1.000
_cell.angle_alpha   90.00
_cell.angle_beta   90.00
_cell.angle_gamma   90.00
#
_symmetry.space_group_name_H-M   'P 1'
#
loop_
_entity.id
_entity.type
_entity.pdbx_description
1 polymer ?
#
loop_
_entity_poly.entity_id
_entity_poly.type
_entity_poly.pdbx_seq_one_letter_code
_entity_poly.pdbx_strand_id
1 'polypeptide(L)' 'MLAVHIREDIVDSERFYVDQQGLDAVGRMGGHGYASTRDYFDMPGMSVEQWRKSR' A
#
# COMPACT_ATOMS: atom_id res chain seq x y z
N MET A 1 3.87 -26.53 -5.25
CA MET A 1 3.03 -25.35 -5.54
C MET A 1 3.35 -24.28 -4.50
N LEU A 2 3.52 -23.03 -4.92
CA LEU A 2 3.78 -21.90 -4.02
C LEU A 2 2.48 -21.11 -3.84
N ALA A 3 2.16 -20.72 -2.60
CA ALA A 3 0.98 -19.95 -2.24
C ALA A 3 1.29 -18.99 -1.09
N VAL A 4 0.42 -17.99 -0.88
CA VAL A 4 0.46 -17.04 0.23
C VAL A 4 -0.82 -17.19 1.05
N HIS A 5 -0.72 -17.04 2.38
CA HIS A 5 -1.87 -17.02 3.29
C HIS A 5 -2.20 -15.58 3.67
N ILE A 6 -3.46 -15.18 3.50
CA ILE A 6 -3.97 -13.83 3.76
C ILE A 6 -5.27 -13.97 4.56
N ARG A 7 -5.52 -13.05 5.50
CA ARG A 7 -6.77 -13.00 6.29
C ARG A 7 -7.93 -12.66 5.33
N GLU A 8 -9.03 -13.40 5.44
CA GLU A 8 -10.11 -13.36 4.45
C GLU A 8 -10.81 -12.00 4.34
N ASP A 9 -10.84 -11.23 5.42
CA ASP A 9 -11.50 -9.92 5.54
C ASP A 9 -10.70 -8.78 4.91
N ILE A 10 -9.43 -8.98 4.54
CA ILE A 10 -8.58 -7.95 3.93
C ILE A 10 -8.23 -8.25 2.48
N VAL A 11 -8.92 -9.19 1.82
CA VAL A 11 -8.68 -9.50 0.40
C VAL A 11 -9.98 -9.48 -0.39
N ASP A 12 -9.98 -8.73 -1.48
CA ASP A 12 -11.03 -8.80 -2.50
C ASP A 12 -10.86 -10.12 -3.27
N SER A 13 -11.78 -11.07 -3.08
CA SER A 13 -11.71 -12.39 -3.71
C SER A 13 -11.95 -12.38 -5.23
N GLU A 14 -12.50 -11.30 -5.78
CA GLU A 14 -12.76 -11.16 -7.21
C GLU A 14 -11.61 -10.44 -7.93
N ARG A 15 -11.08 -9.39 -7.30
CA ARG A 15 -10.05 -8.51 -7.90
C ARG A 15 -8.65 -8.80 -7.38
N PHE A 16 -8.52 -9.60 -6.34
CA PHE A 16 -7.26 -9.96 -5.68
C PHE A 16 -6.48 -8.76 -5.14
N TYR A 17 -7.17 -7.68 -4.73
CA TYR A 17 -6.57 -6.57 -4.01
C TYR A 17 -6.59 -6.82 -2.51
N VAL A 18 -5.49 -6.50 -1.83
CA VAL A 18 -5.40 -6.54 -0.37
C VAL A 18 -5.70 -5.15 0.18
N ASP A 19 -6.56 -5.07 1.20
CA ASP A 19 -6.75 -3.85 1.98
C ASP A 19 -5.47 -3.53 2.75
N GLN A 20 -4.76 -2.49 2.30
CA GLN A 20 -3.52 -2.05 2.91
C GLN A 20 -3.68 -1.49 4.32
N GLN A 21 -4.86 -0.95 4.66
CA GLN A 21 -5.11 -0.45 6.01
C GLN A 21 -5.34 -1.62 6.98
N GLY A 22 -6.17 -2.58 6.57
CA GLY A 22 -6.44 -3.81 7.33
C GLY A 22 -5.22 -4.72 7.50
N LEU A 23 -4.23 -4.64 6.59
CA LEU A 23 -2.94 -5.33 6.70
C LEU A 23 -2.14 -4.90 7.95
N ASP A 24 -2.35 -3.67 8.44
CA ASP A 24 -1.69 -3.08 9.63
C ASP A 24 -0.17 -3.32 9.66
N ALA A 25 0.47 -3.11 8.50
CA ALA A 25 1.89 -3.42 8.33
C ALA A 25 2.78 -2.50 9.18
N VAL A 26 3.90 -3.05 9.63
CA VAL A 26 4.93 -2.33 10.40
C VAL A 26 6.25 -2.35 9.62
N GLY A 27 6.80 -1.16 9.37
CA GLY A 27 8.10 -0.96 8.75
C GLY A 27 9.22 -0.89 9.80
N ARG A 28 10.37 -1.47 9.48
CA ARG A 28 11.60 -1.32 10.29
C ARG A 28 12.29 -0.01 9.95
N MET A 29 12.68 0.73 10.98
CA MET A 29 13.46 1.96 10.87
C MET A 29 14.88 1.76 11.43
N GLY A 30 15.71 2.80 11.30
CA GLY A 30 17.06 2.83 11.87
C GLY A 30 17.07 2.58 13.38
N GLY A 31 18.13 1.92 13.87
CA GLY A 31 18.24 1.53 15.28
C GLY A 31 17.14 0.53 15.67
N HIS A 32 16.48 0.77 16.82
CA HIS A 32 15.36 -0.03 17.32
C HIS A 32 13.98 0.56 16.95
N GLY A 33 13.94 1.50 16.02
CA GLY A 33 12.69 2.17 15.62
C GLY A 33 11.83 1.34 14.68
N TYR A 34 10.52 1.52 14.79
CA TYR A 34 9.50 0.96 13.90
C TYR A 34 8.44 2.02 13.60
N ALA A 35 7.83 1.93 12.42
CA ALA A 35 6.74 2.80 12.00
C ALA A 35 5.54 1.97 11.53
N SER A 36 4.33 2.37 11.89
CA SER A 36 3.11 1.76 11.34
C SER A 36 2.78 2.37 9.97
N THR A 37 1.95 1.68 9.19
CA THR A 37 1.43 2.18 7.91
C THR A 37 0.14 3.00 8.04
N ARG A 38 -0.27 3.36 9.26
CA ARG A 38 -1.57 4.01 9.52
C ARG A 38 -1.65 5.48 9.10
N ASP A 39 -0.52 6.18 9.05
CA ASP A 39 -0.44 7.58 8.60
C ASP A 39 -0.24 7.68 7.07
N TYR A 40 -0.87 6.76 6.33
CA TYR A 40 -0.80 6.69 4.88
C TYR A 40 -1.50 7.89 4.22
N PHE A 41 -0.93 8.39 3.13
CA PHE A 41 -1.54 9.41 2.28
C PHE A 41 -1.33 9.07 0.81
N ASP A 42 -2.30 9.46 -0.01
CA ASP A 42 -2.20 9.34 -1.46
C ASP A 42 -1.36 10.48 -2.02
N MET A 43 -0.27 10.14 -2.69
CA MET A 43 0.48 11.05 -3.55
C MET A 43 0.26 10.63 -5.00
N PRO A 44 -0.77 11.15 -5.67
CA PRO A 44 -1.06 10.75 -7.04
C PRO A 44 0.11 11.13 -7.95
N GLY A 45 0.52 10.18 -8.80
CA GLY A 45 1.45 10.47 -9.88
C GLY A 45 0.85 11.50 -10.84
N MET A 46 1.70 12.35 -11.40
CA MET A 46 1.28 13.31 -12.42
C MET A 46 0.88 12.57 -13.70
N SER A 47 -0.30 12.87 -14.26
CA SER A 47 -0.69 12.38 -15.58
C SER A 47 0.21 12.98 -16.67
N VAL A 48 0.27 12.30 -17.82
CA VAL A 48 1.03 12.78 -18.98
C VAL A 48 0.51 14.14 -19.45
N GLU A 49 -0.81 14.36 -19.43
CA GLU A 49 -1.43 15.64 -19.79
C GLU A 49 -1.05 16.76 -18.81
N GLN A 50 -1.07 16.50 -17.50
CA GLN A 50 -0.67 17.47 -16.48
C GLN A 50 0.80 17.86 -16.65
N TRP A 51 1.67 16.88 -16.87
CA TRP A 51 3.09 17.12 -17.12
C TRP A 51 3.34 17.96 -18.38
N ARG A 52 2.58 17.71 -19.47
CA ARG A 52 2.68 18.50 -20.70
C ARG A 52 2.27 19.96 -20.51
N LYS A 53 1.32 20.24 -19.60
CA LYS A 53 0.87 21.61 -19.27
C LYS A 53 1.81 22.37 -18.34
N SER A 54 2.67 21.66 -17.59
CA SER A 54 3.64 22.27 -16.68
C SER A 54 4.99 22.60 -17.33
N ARG A 55 5.12 22.38 -18.65
CA ARG A 55 6.25 22.81 -19.48
C ARG A 55 5.96 24.16 -20.12
#